data_AF-A0A166RTC6-F1
#
_entry.id   AF-A0A166RTC6-F1
#
_cell.length_a   1.000
_cell.length_b   1.000
_cell.length_c   1.000
_cell.angle_alpha   90.00
_cell.angle_beta   90.00
_cell.angle_gamma   90.00
#
_symmetry.space_group_name_H-M   'P 1'
#
loop_
_entity.id
_entity.type
_entity.pdbx_description
1 polymer ?
#
loop_
_entity_poly.entity_id
_entity_poly.type
_entity_poly.pdbx_seq_one_letter_code
_entity_poly.pdbx_strand_id
1 'polypeptide(L)'
;MVDETARVAGKENRNRRRSDLGTSPASPYDEWSDERLVDGYRRNSLLLREYGVDDRTIRALCAIEERLRARDIDPDRIVEGLDNRR
;
A
#
# COMPACT_ATOMS: atom_id res chain seq x y z
N MET A 1 -23.94 61.67 0.39
CA MET A 1 -22.58 62.13 0.01
C MET A 1 -21.72 61.88 1.24
N VAL A 2 -20.77 60.95 1.29
CA VAL A 2 -19.83 60.44 0.29
C VAL A 2 -19.54 58.95 0.49
N ASP A 3 -18.86 58.42 -0.50
CA ASP A 3 -18.59 57.06 -0.94
C ASP A 3 -17.42 56.37 -0.19
N GLU A 4 -17.38 55.04 -0.32
CA GLU A 4 -16.20 54.22 -0.59
C GLU A 4 -14.96 54.24 0.36
N THR A 5 -14.72 53.10 1.02
CA THR A 5 -13.50 52.30 0.79
C THR A 5 -13.58 50.96 1.52
N ALA A 6 -14.05 49.95 0.80
CA ALA A 6 -13.73 48.57 1.11
C ALA A 6 -12.22 48.35 0.89
N ARG A 7 -11.48 48.03 1.96
CA ARG A 7 -10.14 47.43 1.84
C ARG A 7 -10.07 46.11 2.60
N VAL A 8 -10.07 45.07 1.78
CA VAL A 8 -9.57 43.72 2.04
C VAL A 8 -8.23 43.77 2.78
N ALA A 9 -8.14 43.05 3.89
CA ALA A 9 -6.88 42.51 4.38
C ALA A 9 -7.17 41.10 4.88
N GLY A 10 -6.71 40.13 4.10
CA GLY A 10 -6.90 38.72 4.33
C GLY A 10 -6.42 38.30 5.72
N LYS A 11 -7.32 37.69 6.50
CA LYS A 11 -6.90 36.81 7.58
C LYS A 11 -6.65 35.46 6.97
N GLU A 12 -5.39 35.33 6.58
CA GLU A 12 -4.64 34.14 6.25
C GLU A 12 -5.27 32.86 6.79
N ASN A 13 -5.65 32.06 5.80
CA ASN A 13 -5.95 30.65 5.83
C ASN A 13 -4.88 29.87 6.62
N ARG A 14 -4.99 29.84 7.96
CA ARG A 14 -4.29 28.86 8.79
C ARG A 14 -5.16 27.64 8.94
N ASN A 15 -5.32 26.93 7.83
CA ASN A 15 -5.68 25.51 7.80
C ASN A 15 -4.51 24.68 8.39
N ARG A 16 -4.12 25.00 9.64
CA ARG A 16 -3.32 24.13 10.49
C ARG A 16 -4.28 23.05 10.97
N ARG A 17 -4.31 21.92 10.27
CA ARG A 17 -4.51 20.52 10.74
C ARG A 17 -4.82 19.66 9.51
N ARG A 18 -3.86 19.55 8.60
CA ARG A 18 -3.75 18.39 7.69
C ARG A 18 -2.41 17.73 7.95
N SER A 19 -2.27 17.21 9.16
CA SER A 19 -1.22 16.27 9.53
C SER A 19 -1.83 14.94 9.98
N ASP A 20 -3.02 14.62 9.47
CA ASP A 20 -3.58 13.27 9.43
C ASP A 20 -3.17 12.61 8.09
N LEU A 21 -1.88 12.69 7.74
CA LEU A 21 -1.34 11.79 6.74
C LEU A 21 -1.33 10.41 7.39
N GLY A 22 -2.35 9.65 6.98
CA GLY A 22 -2.74 8.35 7.50
C GLY A 22 -1.60 7.54 8.07
N THR A 23 -1.65 7.32 9.37
CA THR A 23 -1.34 6.00 9.90
C THR A 23 -2.37 5.05 9.29
N SER A 24 -2.14 4.64 8.03
CA SER A 24 -2.73 3.40 7.54
C SER A 24 -2.37 2.37 8.61
N PRO A 25 -3.34 1.59 9.15
CA PRO A 25 -3.02 0.63 10.20
C PRO A 25 -1.82 -0.16 9.71
N ALA A 26 -0.74 -0.19 10.51
CA ALA A 26 0.49 -0.88 10.15
C ALA A 26 0.09 -2.25 9.63
N SER A 27 0.39 -2.51 8.36
CA SER A 27 0.03 -3.76 7.74
C SER A 27 0.75 -4.83 8.53
N PRO A 28 0.15 -5.99 8.83
CA PRO A 28 0.83 -7.04 9.59
C PRO A 28 2.12 -7.55 8.88
N TYR A 29 2.35 -7.11 7.64
CA TYR A 29 3.52 -7.37 6.82
C TYR A 29 4.59 -6.27 6.86
N ASP A 30 4.35 -5.13 7.52
CA ASP A 30 5.33 -4.03 7.70
C ASP A 30 6.63 -4.54 8.32
N GLU A 31 6.49 -5.37 9.35
CA GLU A 31 7.59 -5.90 10.17
C GLU A 31 8.25 -7.15 9.55
N TRP A 32 7.74 -7.65 8.42
CA TRP A 32 8.28 -8.86 7.81
C TRP A 32 9.61 -8.55 7.12
N SER A 33 10.58 -9.45 7.27
CA SER A 33 11.81 -9.45 6.48
C SER A 33 11.50 -9.74 5.00
N ASP A 34 12.41 -9.37 4.10
CA ASP A 34 12.27 -9.60 2.66
C ASP A 34 12.02 -11.08 2.34
N GLU A 35 12.79 -11.99 2.96
CA GLU A 35 12.59 -13.44 2.82
C GLU A 35 11.18 -13.90 3.22
N ARG A 36 10.62 -13.29 4.28
CA ARG A 36 9.25 -13.61 4.72
C ARG A 36 8.19 -13.07 3.79
N LEU A 37 8.41 -11.87 3.22
CA LEU A 37 7.51 -11.33 2.21
C LEU A 37 7.52 -12.21 0.96
N VAL A 38 8.70 -12.63 0.51
CA VAL A 38 8.85 -13.53 -0.65
C VAL A 38 8.18 -14.88 -0.40
N ASP A 39 8.45 -15.53 0.73
CA ASP A 39 7.83 -16.82 1.07
C ASP A 39 6.30 -16.70 1.21
N GLY A 40 5.84 -15.64 1.87
CA GLY A 40 4.41 -15.34 2.01
C GLY A 40 3.73 -15.13 0.66
N TYR A 41 4.32 -14.31 -0.22
CA TYR A 41 3.77 -14.06 -1.55
C TYR A 41 3.71 -15.34 -2.39
N ARG A 42 4.80 -16.14 -2.32
CA ARG A 42 4.91 -17.42 -3.00
C ARG A 42 3.83 -18.40 -2.54
N ARG A 43 3.66 -18.55 -1.23
CA ARG A 43 2.67 -19.47 -0.64
C ARG A 43 1.25 -19.06 -0.98
N ASN A 44 0.91 -17.78 -0.89
CA ASN A 44 -0.44 -17.31 -1.24
C ASN A 44 -0.71 -17.44 -2.75
N SER A 45 0.32 -17.25 -3.60
CA SER A 45 0.20 -17.50 -5.04
C SER A 45 -0.07 -18.98 -5.35
N LEU A 46 0.56 -19.91 -4.62
CA LEU A 46 0.26 -21.35 -4.71
C LEU A 46 -1.17 -21.66 -4.25
N LEU A 47 -1.62 -21.07 -3.14
CA LEU A 47 -2.99 -21.27 -2.65
C LEU A 47 -4.04 -20.83 -3.67
N LEU A 48 -3.85 -19.70 -4.35
CA LEU A 48 -4.74 -19.28 -5.44
C LEU A 48 -4.76 -20.27 -6.61
N ARG A 49 -3.61 -20.88 -6.95
CA ARG A 49 -3.50 -21.86 -8.04
C ARG A 49 -4.15 -23.20 -7.68
N GLU A 50 -3.96 -23.67 -6.45
CA GLU A 50 -4.44 -24.99 -6.00
C GLU A 50 -5.91 -24.99 -5.59
N TYR A 51 -6.35 -23.93 -4.91
CA TYR A 51 -7.68 -23.86 -4.29
C TYR A 51 -8.62 -22.82 -4.92
N GLY A 52 -8.11 -21.99 -5.83
CA GLY A 52 -8.89 -20.97 -6.53
C GLY A 52 -8.94 -19.62 -5.80
N VAL A 53 -9.83 -18.75 -6.29
CA VAL A 53 -9.94 -17.34 -5.89
C VAL A 53 -10.50 -17.25 -4.47
N ASP A 54 -9.66 -16.85 -3.51
CA ASP A 54 -10.03 -16.59 -2.11
C ASP A 54 -9.77 -15.12 -1.75
N ASP A 55 -10.80 -14.43 -1.27
CA ASP A 55 -10.78 -12.99 -0.96
C ASP A 55 -9.69 -12.63 0.07
N ARG A 56 -9.50 -13.50 1.07
CA ARG A 56 -8.48 -13.30 2.11
C ARG A 56 -7.07 -13.44 1.53
N THR A 57 -6.85 -14.42 0.68
CA THR A 57 -5.59 -14.68 -0.02
C THR A 57 -5.25 -13.54 -0.96
N ILE A 58 -6.23 -12.99 -1.69
CA ILE A 58 -6.04 -11.83 -2.57
C ILE A 58 -5.63 -10.60 -1.76
N ARG A 59 -6.33 -10.32 -0.64
CA ARG A 59 -5.96 -9.18 0.23
C ARG A 59 -4.55 -9.34 0.80
N ALA A 60 -4.17 -10.55 1.22
CA ALA A 60 -2.83 -10.84 1.69
C ALA A 60 -1.79 -10.63 0.57
N LEU A 61 -2.06 -11.10 -0.64
CA LEU A 61 -1.19 -10.88 -1.81
C LEU A 61 -1.02 -9.40 -2.10
N CYS A 62 -2.10 -8.62 -2.22
CA CYS A 62 -2.00 -7.19 -2.47
C CYS A 62 -1.17 -6.46 -1.40
N ALA A 63 -1.39 -6.80 -0.12
CA ALA A 63 -0.65 -6.19 0.98
C ALA A 63 0.83 -6.56 0.99
N ILE A 64 1.18 -7.81 0.67
CA ILE A 64 2.57 -8.26 0.55
C ILE A 64 3.22 -7.66 -0.71
N GLU A 65 2.49 -7.57 -1.82
CA GLU A 65 2.95 -7.02 -3.10
C GLU A 65 3.37 -5.56 -2.97
N GLU A 66 2.55 -4.74 -2.30
CA GLU A 66 2.87 -3.35 -2.01
C GLU A 66 4.22 -3.24 -1.26
N ARG A 67 4.48 -4.18 -0.34
CA ARG A 67 5.70 -4.18 0.47
C ARG A 67 6.92 -4.67 -0.29
N LEU A 68 6.77 -5.67 -1.13
CA LEU A 68 7.81 -6.11 -2.05
C LEU A 68 8.21 -4.97 -2.98
N ARG A 69 7.24 -4.30 -3.62
CA ARG A 69 7.50 -3.16 -4.50
C ARG A 69 8.11 -1.97 -3.77
N ALA A 70 7.68 -1.68 -2.54
CA ALA A 70 8.29 -0.63 -1.72
C ALA A 70 9.77 -0.91 -1.37
N ARG A 71 10.21 -2.17 -1.47
CA ARG A 71 11.59 -2.62 -1.25
C ARG A 71 12.33 -2.96 -2.55
N ASP A 72 11.79 -2.55 -3.70
CA ASP A 72 12.35 -2.83 -5.04
C ASP A 72 12.46 -4.33 -5.37
N ILE A 73 11.63 -5.16 -4.74
CA ILE A 73 11.54 -6.59 -5.02
C ILE A 73 10.37 -6.83 -5.97
N ASP A 74 10.67 -7.42 -7.13
CA ASP A 74 9.68 -7.72 -8.16
C ASP A 74 8.84 -8.97 -7.80
N PRO A 75 7.52 -8.82 -7.56
CA PRO A 75 6.63 -9.94 -7.24
C PRO A 75 6.44 -10.92 -8.41
N ASP A 76 6.46 -10.43 -9.66
CA ASP A 76 6.29 -11.26 -10.85
C ASP A 76 7.42 -12.28 -10.97
N ARG A 77 8.66 -11.86 -10.63
CA ARG A 77 9.84 -12.75 -10.58
C ARG A 77 9.68 -13.90 -9.60
N ILE A 78 8.97 -13.67 -8.48
CA ILE A 78 8.69 -14.70 -7.47
C ILE A 78 7.74 -15.76 -8.03
N VAL A 79 6.74 -15.33 -8.81
CA VAL A 79 5.74 -16.19 -9.44
C VAL A 79 6.30 -16.93 -10.65
N GLU A 80 7.14 -16.30 -11.48
CA GLU A 80 7.88 -16.99 -12.55
C GLU A 80 8.70 -18.17 -12.00
N GLY A 81 9.32 -17.98 -10.83
CA GLY A 81 10.04 -19.03 -10.11
C GLY A 81 9.18 -20.18 -9.59
N LEU A 82 7.84 -20.07 -9.63
CA LEU A 82 6.91 -21.15 -9.34
C LEU A 82 6.50 -21.95 -10.58
N ASP A 83 6.58 -21.36 -11.77
CA ASP A 83 6.18 -22.03 -13.01
C ASP A 83 7.29 -22.97 -13.52
N ASN A 84 8.56 -22.58 -13.32
CA ASN A 84 9.74 -23.35 -13.70
C ASN A 84 9.99 -24.66 -12.90
N ARG A 85 9.07 -25.08 -12.02
CA ARG A 85 9.20 -26.30 -11.20
C ARG A 85 8.27 -27.44 -11.65
N ARG A 86 7.64 -27.34 -12.82
CA ARG A 86 6.67 -28.32 -13.30
C ARG A 86 7.20 -29.21 -14.40
#